data_AF-A0A2D3WCZ7-F1
#
_entry.id   AF-A0A2D3WCZ7-F1
#
_cell.length_a   1.000
_cell.length_b   1.000
_cell.length_c   1.000
_cell.angle_alpha   90.00
_cell.angle_beta   90.00
_cell.angle_gamma   90.00
#
_symmetry.space_group_name_H-M   'P 1'
#
loop_
_entity.id
_entity.type
_entity.pdbx_description
1 polymer ?
#
loop_
_entity_poly.entity_id
_entity_poly.type
_entity_poly.pdbx_seq_one_letter_code
_entity_poly.pdbx_strand_id
1 'polypeptide(L)'
;MQEMQPLKVNSYLSVGEITKLLENVEYILMASPSMMVDELPIHFTIILNTSDVIPDEVKPLILEKFCRELNITATSHVLSNRERIAFALTTQESPMPKHIVDDAEANSIPWTLLHIIDFLGDSTDFKEAKDGLSGWSYSYN
;
A
#
# COMPACT_ATOMS: atom_id res chain seq x y z
N MET A 1 -17.63 -20.85 -7.52
CA MET A 1 -17.30 -19.42 -7.74
C MET A 1 -18.04 -18.63 -6.67
N GLN A 2 -17.33 -18.05 -5.70
CA GLN A 2 -17.94 -17.07 -4.80
C GLN A 2 -18.17 -15.80 -5.62
N GLU A 3 -19.41 -15.29 -5.64
CA GLU A 3 -19.69 -13.94 -6.15
C GLU A 3 -18.95 -12.93 -5.27
N MET A 4 -18.08 -12.13 -5.88
CA MET A 4 -17.27 -11.15 -5.18
C MET A 4 -18.05 -9.84 -5.08
N GLN A 5 -18.28 -9.39 -3.86
CA GLN A 5 -18.95 -8.12 -3.62
C GLN A 5 -17.94 -6.96 -3.57
N PRO A 6 -18.31 -5.77 -4.06
CA PRO A 6 -17.48 -4.58 -3.95
C PRO A 6 -17.09 -4.29 -2.50
N LEU A 7 -15.85 -3.87 -2.29
CA LEU A 7 -15.36 -3.49 -0.97
C LEU A 7 -16.05 -2.19 -0.53
N LYS A 8 -16.77 -2.24 0.59
CA LYS A 8 -17.50 -1.09 1.12
C LYS A 8 -16.75 -0.47 2.29
N VAL A 9 -16.43 0.82 2.16
CA VAL A 9 -15.91 1.64 3.27
C VAL A 9 -17.06 1.99 4.20
N ASN A 10 -16.94 1.59 5.46
CA ASN A 10 -17.93 1.86 6.50
C ASN A 10 -17.62 3.17 7.24
N SER A 11 -16.35 3.37 7.58
CA SER A 11 -15.83 4.55 8.26
C SER A 11 -14.29 4.59 8.14
N TYR A 12 -13.65 5.56 8.79
CA TYR A 12 -12.19 5.67 8.88
C TYR A 12 -11.76 5.65 10.34
N LEU A 13 -10.54 5.16 10.60
CA LEU A 13 -9.92 5.26 11.91
C LEU A 13 -9.69 6.72 12.30
N SER A 14 -9.83 7.03 13.59
CA SER A 14 -9.39 8.30 14.17
C SER A 14 -7.87 8.36 14.29
N VAL A 15 -7.31 9.56 14.45
CA VAL A 15 -5.85 9.74 14.61
C VAL A 15 -5.26 8.87 15.73
N GLY A 16 -5.95 8.77 16.88
CA GLY A 16 -5.49 7.95 18.00
C GLY A 16 -5.54 6.44 17.72
N GLU A 17 -6.50 5.99 16.91
CA GLU A 17 -6.56 4.59 16.46
C GLU A 17 -5.49 4.29 15.41
N ILE A 18 -5.20 5.25 14.52
CA ILE A 18 -4.11 5.15 13.55
C ILE A 18 -2.77 5.01 14.29
N THR A 19 -2.50 5.84 15.30
CA THR A 19 -1.28 5.71 16.10
C THR A 19 -1.16 4.32 16.71
N LYS A 20 -2.22 3.82 17.35
CA LYS A 20 -2.23 2.48 17.98
C LYS A 20 -2.04 1.34 16.97
N LEU A 21 -2.69 1.42 15.81
CA LEU A 21 -2.53 0.44 14.74
C LEU A 21 -1.06 0.35 14.32
N LEU A 22 -0.40 1.50 14.19
CA LEU A 22 0.96 1.58 13.69
C LEU A 22 2.05 1.31 14.74
N GLU A 23 1.73 1.17 16.03
CA GLU A 23 2.76 1.01 17.08
C GLU A 23 3.73 -0.15 16.83
N ASN A 24 3.25 -1.26 16.25
CA ASN A 24 4.07 -2.46 15.99
C ASN A 24 4.18 -2.81 14.50
N VAL A 25 3.65 -1.97 13.61
CA VAL A 25 3.69 -2.21 12.17
C VAL A 25 5.04 -1.74 11.63
N GLU A 26 5.73 -2.59 10.88
CA GLU A 26 6.97 -2.21 10.19
C GLU A 26 6.64 -1.57 8.84
N TYR A 27 5.82 -2.28 8.05
CA TYR A 27 5.35 -1.82 6.76
C TYR A 27 4.00 -2.46 6.42
N ILE A 28 3.33 -1.87 5.45
CA ILE A 28 2.10 -2.37 4.86
C ILE A 28 2.36 -2.58 3.37
N LEU A 29 2.00 -3.75 2.87
CA LEU A 29 2.09 -4.06 1.45
C LEU A 29 0.69 -4.05 0.86
N MET A 30 0.50 -3.35 -0.25
CA MET A 30 -0.67 -3.49 -1.10
C MET A 30 -0.25 -4.00 -2.47
N ALA A 31 -1.12 -4.82 -3.06
CA ALA A 31 -1.00 -5.27 -4.42
C ALA A 31 -2.37 -5.18 -5.09
N SER A 32 -2.40 -4.61 -6.29
CA SER A 32 -3.59 -4.50 -7.11
C SER A 32 -3.25 -4.77 -8.58
N PRO A 33 -4.24 -5.06 -9.43
CA PRO A 33 -4.00 -5.20 -10.86
C PRO A 33 -3.50 -3.87 -11.41
N SER A 34 -2.50 -3.93 -12.29
CA SER A 34 -2.07 -2.74 -13.02
C SER A 34 -3.21 -2.23 -13.90
N MET A 35 -3.38 -0.90 -13.91
CA MET A 35 -4.31 -0.23 -14.83
C MET A 35 -3.70 -0.05 -16.23
N MET A 36 -2.40 -0.33 -16.38
CA MET A 36 -1.65 -0.21 -17.64
C MET A 36 -1.55 -1.57 -18.32
N VAL A 37 -2.35 -1.76 -19.38
CA VAL A 37 -2.57 -3.04 -20.06
C VAL A 37 -1.30 -3.60 -20.72
N ASP A 38 -0.43 -2.73 -21.23
CA ASP A 38 0.78 -3.12 -21.99
C ASP A 38 2.06 -3.12 -21.12
N GLU A 39 1.92 -3.02 -19.80
CA GLU A 39 3.03 -2.93 -18.85
C GLU A 39 3.07 -4.11 -17.87
N LEU A 40 3.83 -3.96 -16.78
CA LEU A 40 3.91 -4.94 -15.72
C LEU A 40 2.53 -5.11 -15.04
N PRO A 41 2.14 -6.35 -14.70
CA PRO A 41 0.74 -6.69 -14.43
C PRO A 41 0.23 -6.28 -13.05
N ILE A 42 1.10 -5.92 -12.12
CA ILE A 42 0.74 -5.64 -10.73
C ILE A 42 1.21 -4.24 -10.36
N HIS A 43 0.34 -3.47 -9.72
CA HIS A 43 0.70 -2.25 -9.02
C HIS A 43 0.97 -2.58 -7.56
N PHE A 44 2.20 -2.33 -7.11
CA PHE A 44 2.61 -2.51 -5.72
C PHE A 44 2.68 -1.16 -5.03
N THR A 45 2.19 -1.13 -3.79
CA THR A 45 2.32 0.01 -2.88
C THR A 45 2.91 -0.50 -1.58
N ILE A 46 4.11 -0.02 -1.24
CA ILE A 46 4.76 -0.33 0.04
C ILE A 46 4.68 0.91 0.91
N ILE A 47 3.98 0.81 2.03
CA ILE A 47 3.85 1.89 3.01
C ILE A 47 4.76 1.56 4.18
N LEU A 48 5.87 2.26 4.29
CA LEU A 48 6.80 2.14 5.41
C LEU A 48 6.25 2.94 6.59
N ASN A 49 6.31 2.37 7.79
CA ASN A 49 5.86 3.05 9.00
C ASN A 49 6.89 4.09 9.49
N THR A 50 7.17 5.09 8.66
CA THR A 50 8.03 6.22 8.97
C THR A 50 7.55 7.46 8.23
N SER A 51 7.74 8.61 8.87
CA SER A 51 7.54 9.94 8.26
C SER A 51 8.86 10.64 7.93
N ASP A 52 9.98 9.98 8.24
CA ASP A 52 11.32 10.50 8.03
C ASP A 52 11.66 10.56 6.54
N VAL A 53 12.58 11.46 6.20
CA VAL A 53 13.11 11.53 4.84
C VAL A 53 14.10 10.38 4.66
N ILE A 54 13.78 9.47 3.74
CA ILE A 54 14.70 8.40 3.34
C ILE A 54 15.71 8.98 2.33
N PRO A 55 17.03 8.83 2.55
CA PRO A 55 18.04 9.28 1.60
C PRO A 55 17.91 8.59 0.23
N ASP A 56 18.23 9.31 -0.84
CA ASP A 56 18.06 8.80 -2.21
C ASP A 56 18.94 7.59 -2.50
N GLU A 57 20.08 7.45 -1.84
CA GLU A 57 20.94 6.27 -1.91
C GLU A 57 20.36 5.04 -1.21
N VAL A 58 19.43 5.22 -0.26
CA VAL A 58 18.80 4.12 0.51
C VAL A 58 17.53 3.62 -0.19
N LYS A 59 16.78 4.49 -0.88
CA LYS A 59 15.52 4.12 -1.54
C LYS A 59 15.65 2.89 -2.48
N PRO A 60 16.68 2.79 -3.35
CA PRO A 60 16.86 1.61 -4.20
C PRO A 60 17.13 0.32 -3.41
N LEU A 61 17.84 0.41 -2.28
CA LEU A 61 18.16 -0.75 -1.44
C LEU A 61 16.91 -1.32 -0.77
N ILE A 62 16.00 -0.44 -0.36
CA ILE A 62 14.69 -0.84 0.18
C ILE A 62 13.89 -1.55 -0.91
N LEU A 63 13.80 -0.95 -2.10
CA LEU A 63 13.07 -1.56 -3.22
C LEU A 63 13.66 -2.94 -3.59
N GLU A 64 14.98 -3.07 -3.65
CA GLU A 64 15.66 -4.34 -3.95
C GLU A 64 15.34 -5.42 -2.92
N LYS A 65 15.32 -5.07 -1.62
CA LYS A 65 14.90 -6.00 -0.55
C LYS A 65 13.51 -6.55 -0.84
N PHE A 66 12.54 -5.68 -1.11
CA PHE A 66 11.16 -6.11 -1.39
C PHE A 66 11.05 -6.88 -2.69
N CYS A 67 11.80 -6.52 -3.73
CA CYS A 67 11.80 -7.28 -4.97
C CYS A 67 12.24 -8.73 -4.75
N ARG A 68 13.29 -8.94 -3.95
CA ARG A 68 13.77 -10.28 -3.59
C ARG A 68 12.76 -11.04 -2.73
N GLU A 69 12.16 -10.39 -1.74
CA GLU A 69 11.23 -11.05 -0.81
C GLU A 69 9.89 -11.41 -1.46
N LEU A 70 9.45 -10.64 -2.45
CA LEU A 70 8.17 -10.81 -3.13
C LEU A 70 8.29 -11.49 -4.51
N ASN A 71 9.47 -12.04 -4.82
CA ASN A 71 9.77 -12.68 -6.11
C ASN A 71 9.42 -11.80 -7.33
N ILE A 72 9.74 -10.51 -7.24
CA ILE A 72 9.57 -9.53 -8.31
C ILE A 72 10.85 -9.53 -9.15
N THR A 73 10.73 -9.69 -10.47
CA THR A 73 11.87 -9.79 -11.39
C THR A 73 12.06 -8.54 -12.24
N ALA A 74 11.02 -7.74 -12.41
CA ALA A 74 11.04 -6.48 -13.13
C ALA A 74 10.21 -5.42 -12.41
N THR A 75 10.67 -4.17 -12.46
CA THR A 75 9.94 -3.00 -11.94
C THR A 75 9.92 -1.86 -12.97
N SER A 76 8.86 -1.05 -12.94
CA SER A 76 8.74 0.20 -13.71
C SER A 76 7.97 1.26 -12.90
N HIS A 77 8.06 2.53 -13.33
CA HIS A 77 7.35 3.68 -12.73
C HIS A 77 7.53 3.81 -11.20
N VAL A 78 8.74 3.57 -10.72
CA VAL A 78 9.05 3.67 -9.29
C VAL A 78 8.93 5.11 -8.82
N LEU A 79 8.05 5.33 -7.84
CA LEU A 79 7.85 6.58 -7.11
C LEU A 79 8.09 6.33 -5.63
N SER A 80 8.70 7.29 -4.95
CA SER A 80 9.06 7.16 -3.54
C SER A 80 8.89 8.48 -2.81
N ASN A 81 7.75 8.63 -2.13
CA ASN A 81 7.26 9.91 -1.61
C ASN A 81 6.75 9.77 -0.17
N ARG A 82 6.62 10.90 0.52
CA ARG A 82 5.91 10.96 1.81
C ARG A 82 4.51 11.47 1.56
N GLU A 83 3.53 10.71 1.98
CA GLU A 83 2.15 10.85 1.55
C GLU A 83 1.18 10.70 2.71
N ARG A 84 -0.01 11.27 2.55
CA ARG A 84 -1.07 11.20 3.57
C ARG A 84 -1.80 9.86 3.44
N ILE A 85 -1.74 9.05 4.49
CA ILE A 85 -2.40 7.75 4.55
C ILE A 85 -3.51 7.77 5.60
N ALA A 86 -4.72 7.47 5.15
CA ALA A 86 -5.85 7.15 5.99
C ALA A 86 -6.05 5.64 6.08
N PHE A 87 -6.85 5.20 7.05
CA PHE A 87 -7.15 3.79 7.26
C PHE A 87 -8.66 3.58 7.29
N ALA A 88 -9.18 2.97 6.24
CA ALA A 88 -10.60 2.71 6.06
C ALA A 88 -10.99 1.41 6.75
N LEU A 89 -12.09 1.46 7.52
CA LEU A 89 -12.74 0.26 8.04
C LEU A 89 -13.69 -0.30 7.00
N THR A 90 -13.51 -1.58 6.69
CA THR A 90 -14.25 -2.29 5.65
C THR A 90 -14.90 -3.53 6.24
N THR A 91 -15.36 -4.47 5.41
CA THR A 91 -15.80 -5.79 5.88
C THR A 91 -14.65 -6.74 6.20
N GLN A 92 -13.41 -6.36 5.84
CA GLN A 92 -12.20 -7.12 6.17
C GLN A 92 -11.74 -6.82 7.60
N GLU A 93 -11.04 -7.76 8.22
CA GLU A 93 -10.58 -7.65 9.61
C GLU A 93 -9.55 -6.54 9.82
N SER A 94 -8.64 -6.37 8.85
CA SER A 94 -7.60 -5.34 8.92
C SER A 94 -8.06 -4.05 8.23
N PRO A 95 -7.77 -2.86 8.81
CA PRO A 95 -8.06 -1.59 8.16
C PRO A 95 -7.35 -1.51 6.80
N MET A 96 -8.03 -1.00 5.78
CA MET A 96 -7.45 -0.81 4.45
C MET A 96 -6.70 0.53 4.40
N PRO A 97 -5.40 0.56 4.10
CA PRO A 97 -4.71 1.82 3.83
C PRO A 97 -5.29 2.51 2.59
N LYS A 98 -5.42 3.84 2.65
CA LYS A 98 -5.89 4.69 1.56
C LYS A 98 -4.99 5.91 1.44
N HIS A 99 -4.41 6.10 0.25
CA HIS A 99 -3.70 7.34 -0.10
C HIS A 99 -4.71 8.47 -0.29
N ILE A 100 -4.48 9.59 0.41
CA ILE A 100 -5.30 10.80 0.33
C ILE A 100 -4.56 11.85 -0.50
N VAL A 101 -4.94 11.94 -1.78
CA VAL A 101 -4.37 12.92 -2.73
C VAL A 101 -5.13 14.25 -2.69
N ASP A 102 -6.45 14.21 -2.50
CA ASP A 102 -7.30 15.41 -2.49
C ASP A 102 -7.26 16.12 -1.13
N ASP A 103 -6.98 17.42 -1.15
CA ASP A 103 -6.99 18.27 0.04
C ASP A 103 -8.36 18.35 0.69
N ALA A 104 -9.46 18.28 -0.08
CA ALA A 104 -10.81 18.28 0.49
C ALA A 104 -11.07 17.02 1.34
N GLU A 105 -10.61 15.86 0.87
CA GLU A 105 -10.62 14.62 1.65
C GLU A 105 -9.71 14.72 2.88
N ALA A 106 -8.51 15.28 2.73
CA ALA A 106 -7.55 15.44 3.83
C ALA A 106 -8.06 16.33 4.98
N ASN A 107 -9.00 17.22 4.70
CA ASN A 107 -9.68 18.05 5.72
C ASN A 107 -10.81 17.31 6.46
N SER A 108 -11.28 16.19 5.91
CA SER A 108 -12.48 15.48 6.40
C SER A 108 -12.16 14.11 7.00
N ILE A 109 -11.05 13.50 6.57
CA ILE A 109 -10.66 12.14 6.95
C ILE A 109 -9.38 12.22 7.79
N PRO A 110 -9.32 11.55 8.96
CA PRO A 110 -8.07 11.43 9.71
C PRO A 110 -7.01 10.67 8.92
N TRP A 111 -5.80 11.20 8.89
CA TRP A 111 -4.65 10.61 8.19
C TRP A 111 -3.38 10.78 9.02
N THR A 112 -2.34 10.04 8.64
CA THR A 112 -0.97 10.21 9.12
C THR A 112 0.00 10.25 7.95
N LEU A 113 1.16 10.89 8.13
CA LEU A 113 2.18 10.99 7.09
C LEU A 113 3.06 9.73 7.12
N LEU A 114 3.12 8.99 6.01
CA LEU A 114 3.96 7.79 5.87
C LEU A 114 4.75 7.85 4.57
N HIS A 115 5.85 7.11 4.51
CA HIS A 115 6.64 6.96 3.30
C HIS A 115 6.09 5.84 2.44
N ILE A 116 5.79 6.12 1.18
CA ILE A 116 5.26 5.18 0.20
C ILE A 116 6.30 4.93 -0.90
N ILE A 117 6.40 3.67 -1.32
CA ILE A 117 7.06 3.28 -2.56
C ILE A 117 6.00 2.64 -3.46
N ASP A 118 5.64 3.34 -4.53
CA ASP A 118 4.71 2.88 -5.55
C ASP A 118 5.48 2.49 -6.80
N PHE A 119 5.13 1.35 -7.40
CA PHE A 119 5.76 0.89 -8.62
C PHE A 119 4.90 -0.17 -9.31
N LEU A 120 5.12 -0.37 -10.61
CA LEU A 120 4.63 -1.57 -11.26
C LEU A 120 5.67 -2.69 -11.17
N GLY A 121 5.19 -3.92 -10.99
CA GLY A 121 6.02 -5.11 -10.86
C GLY A 121 5.38 -6.34 -11.49
N ASP A 122 6.20 -7.34 -11.78
CA ASP A 122 5.74 -8.72 -11.90
C ASP A 122 5.94 -9.47 -10.58
N SER A 123 5.31 -10.63 -10.42
CA SER A 123 5.64 -11.58 -9.34
C SER A 123 4.93 -12.90 -9.60
N THR A 124 5.51 -14.02 -9.20
CA THR A 124 4.82 -15.33 -9.23
C THR A 124 3.82 -15.52 -8.09
N ASP A 125 3.93 -14.71 -7.03
CA ASP A 125 3.28 -14.98 -5.75
C ASP A 125 1.95 -14.22 -5.59
N PHE A 126 1.62 -13.34 -6.54
CA PHE A 126 0.45 -12.45 -6.51
C PHE A 126 -0.50 -12.78 -7.66
N LYS A 127 -0.91 -14.05 -7.79
CA LYS A 127 -1.80 -14.48 -8.87
C LYS A 127 -3.15 -13.78 -8.79
N GLU A 128 -3.69 -13.64 -7.59
CA GLU A 128 -4.95 -12.96 -7.29
C GLU A 128 -4.95 -11.53 -7.82
N ALA A 129 -3.83 -10.81 -7.68
CA ALA A 129 -3.70 -9.45 -8.21
C ALA A 129 -3.75 -9.41 -9.73
N LYS A 130 -3.14 -10.39 -10.40
CA LYS A 130 -3.23 -10.53 -11.87
C LYS A 130 -4.63 -10.92 -12.33
N ASP A 131 -5.36 -11.66 -11.50
CA ASP A 131 -6.74 -12.09 -11.76
C ASP A 131 -7.77 -11.00 -11.41
N GLY A 132 -7.33 -9.77 -11.11
CA GLY A 132 -8.21 -8.61 -10.95
C GLY A 132 -8.49 -8.20 -9.51
N LEU A 133 -7.83 -8.81 -8.52
CA LEU A 133 -8.10 -8.57 -7.11
C LEU A 133 -7.11 -7.58 -6.49
N SER A 134 -7.59 -6.78 -5.54
CA SER A 134 -6.72 -5.93 -4.74
C SER A 134 -6.67 -6.46 -3.31
N GLY A 135 -5.51 -6.38 -2.68
CA GLY A 135 -5.31 -6.84 -1.31
C GLY A 135 -4.24 -6.03 -0.60
N TRP A 136 -4.22 -6.17 0.73
CA TRP A 136 -3.19 -5.58 1.57
C TRP A 136 -2.83 -6.52 2.72
N SER A 137 -1.62 -6.38 3.24
CA SER A 137 -1.14 -7.09 4.41
C SER A 137 -0.25 -6.19 5.27
N TYR A 138 -0.24 -6.44 6.57
CA TYR A 138 0.58 -5.74 7.55
C TYR A 138 1.74 -6.64 7.95
N SER A 139 2.95 -6.09 7.93
CA SER A 139 4.12 -6.68 8.56
C SER A 139 4.32 -6.05 9.94
N TYR A 140 4.71 -6.88 10.90
CA TYR A 140 4.90 -6.47 12.30
C TYR A 140 6.33 -6.79 12.74
N ASN A 141 6.87 -5.99 13.67
CA ASN A 141 8.19 -6.22 14.30
C ASN A 141 8.22 -7.44 15.23
#